data_AF-A0AAW0DEL2-F1
#
_entry.id   AF-A0AAW0DEL2-F1
#
_cell.length_a   1.000
_cell.length_b   1.000
_cell.length_c   1.000
_cell.angle_alpha   90.00
_cell.angle_beta   90.00
_cell.angle_gamma   90.00
#
_symmetry.space_group_name_H-M   'P 1'
#
loop_
_entity.id
_entity.type
_entity.pdbx_description
1 polymer ?
#
loop_
_entity_poly.entity_id
_entity_poly.type
_entity_poly.pdbx_seq_one_letter_code
_entity_poly.pdbx_strand_id
1 'polypeptide(L)'
;VVVIDGITIGRPCCGVHNCPEALGSNRHRFCPGHDDRHDICAVEGCEAAVEPHYLTCCDPDHRLLETNHKKRDKALFQLRGRLQRANVSHPNDS
;
A
#
# COMPACT_ATOMS: atom_id res chain seq x y z
N VAL A 1 -22.75 22.02 -16.14
CA VAL A 1 -22.50 20.59 -15.85
C VAL A 1 -21.27 20.53 -14.97
N VAL A 2 -21.42 20.09 -13.73
CA VAL A 2 -20.29 19.84 -12.82
C VAL A 2 -20.05 18.34 -12.88
N VAL A 3 -18.96 17.96 -13.54
CA VAL A 3 -18.42 16.60 -13.46
C VAL A 3 -17.46 16.63 -12.29
N ILE A 4 -17.87 16.05 -11.17
CA ILE A 4 -16.95 15.77 -10.07
C ILE A 4 -16.17 14.52 -10.46
N ASP A 5 -14.84 14.61 -10.48
CA ASP A 5 -13.98 13.42 -10.54
C ASP A 5 -14.30 12.57 -9.33
N GLY A 6 -15.08 11.51 -9.56
CA GLY A 6 -15.41 10.52 -8.54
C GLY A 6 -14.10 10.01 -7.96
N ILE A 7 -14.00 10.05 -6.64
CA ILE A 7 -12.89 9.54 -5.82
C ILE A 7 -12.28 8.33 -6.52
N THR A 8 -11.14 8.53 -7.19
CA THR A 8 -10.39 7.46 -7.81
C THR A 8 -9.73 6.70 -6.67
N ILE A 9 -10.48 5.77 -6.08
CA ILE A 9 -9.87 4.67 -5.34
C ILE A 9 -9.04 3.96 -6.41
N GLY A 10 -7.75 4.30 -6.46
CA GLY A 10 -6.87 3.97 -7.58
C GLY A 10 -7.03 2.52 -7.97
N ARG A 11 -7.17 2.27 -9.28
CA ARG A 11 -7.12 0.91 -9.81
C ARG A 11 -5.85 0.26 -9.26
N PRO A 12 -5.93 -0.92 -8.63
CA PRO A 12 -4.74 -1.56 -8.13
C PRO A 12 -3.84 -1.83 -9.34
N CYS A 13 -2.65 -1.24 -9.31
CA CYS A 13 -1.64 -1.33 -10.35
C CYS A 13 -0.45 -2.13 -9.83
N CYS A 14 0.35 -2.64 -10.75
CA CYS A 14 1.62 -3.25 -10.41
C CYS A 14 2.52 -2.26 -9.65
N GLY A 15 3.23 -2.73 -8.63
CA GLY A 15 4.20 -1.93 -7.86
C GLY A 15 5.46 -1.55 -8.62
N VAL A 16 5.61 -1.97 -9.88
CA VAL A 16 6.67 -1.50 -10.78
C VAL A 16 6.23 -0.17 -11.40
N HIS A 17 7.08 0.85 -11.28
CA HIS A 17 6.83 2.16 -11.85
C HIS A 17 6.56 2.07 -13.37
N ASN A 18 5.49 2.71 -13.84
CA ASN A 18 5.04 2.70 -15.24
C ASN A 18 4.70 1.32 -15.84
N CYS A 19 4.45 0.29 -15.03
CA CYS A 19 3.99 -0.98 -15.58
C CYS A 19 2.52 -0.87 -16.06
N PRO A 20 2.23 -1.16 -17.34
CA PRO A 20 0.87 -1.05 -17.89
C PRO A 20 0.01 -2.30 -17.61
N GLU A 21 0.62 -3.38 -17.11
CA GLU A 21 -0.08 -4.65 -16.92
C GLU A 21 -1.04 -4.62 -15.74
N ALA A 22 -2.18 -5.29 -15.92
CA ALA A 22 -3.12 -5.53 -14.86
C ALA A 22 -2.58 -6.56 -13.86
N LEU A 23 -2.91 -6.37 -12.59
CA LEU A 23 -2.68 -7.40 -11.57
C LEU A 23 -3.56 -8.62 -11.86
N GLY A 24 -3.00 -9.83 -11.70
CA GLY A 24 -3.79 -11.06 -11.78
C GLY A 24 -4.84 -11.17 -10.67
N SER A 25 -4.60 -10.50 -9.55
CA SER A 25 -5.53 -10.38 -8.42
C SER A 25 -5.34 -9.03 -7.74
N ASN A 26 -6.44 -8.44 -7.25
CA ASN A 26 -6.38 -7.19 -6.47
C ASN A 26 -5.59 -7.31 -5.16
N ARG A 27 -5.22 -8.53 -4.76
CA ARG A 27 -4.37 -8.80 -3.59
C ARG A 27 -2.87 -8.86 -3.94
N HIS A 28 -2.52 -8.98 -5.22
CA HIS A 28 -1.13 -9.06 -5.63
C HIS A 28 -0.52 -7.67 -5.66
N ARG A 29 0.79 -7.59 -5.35
CA ARG A 29 1.55 -6.35 -5.41
C ARG A 29 2.10 -6.11 -6.80
N PHE A 30 2.41 -7.20 -7.51
CA PHE A 30 2.98 -7.16 -8.85
C PHE A 30 2.09 -7.89 -9.84
N CYS A 31 2.18 -7.49 -11.11
CA CYS A 31 1.50 -8.18 -12.20
C CYS A 31 2.17 -9.55 -12.45
N PRO A 32 1.53 -10.45 -13.21
CA PRO A 32 2.11 -11.75 -13.53
C PRO A 32 3.48 -11.66 -14.22
N GLY A 33 3.74 -10.59 -14.98
CA GLY A 33 5.05 -10.33 -15.60
C GLY A 33 6.15 -9.88 -14.64
N HIS A 34 5.81 -9.56 -13.39
CA HIS A 34 6.75 -9.16 -12.34
C HIS A 34 6.55 -9.99 -11.06
N ASP A 35 6.08 -11.22 -11.19
CA ASP A 35 5.84 -12.11 -10.05
C ASP A 35 7.14 -12.37 -9.27
N ASP A 36 8.29 -12.41 -9.94
CA ASP A 36 9.61 -12.55 -9.30
C ASP A 36 9.91 -11.46 -8.26
N ARG A 37 9.31 -10.27 -8.40
CA ARG A 37 9.46 -9.18 -7.42
C ARG A 37 8.73 -9.47 -6.11
N HIS A 38 7.84 -10.45 -6.07
CA HIS A 38 7.26 -10.93 -4.81
C HIS A 38 8.31 -11.57 -3.90
N ASP A 39 9.32 -12.21 -4.48
CA ASP A 39 10.38 -12.92 -3.76
C ASP A 39 11.56 -12.02 -3.37
N ILE A 40 11.56 -10.76 -3.79
CA ILE A 40 12.60 -9.77 -3.51
C ILE A 40 12.14 -8.82 -2.41
N CYS A 41 13.06 -8.42 -1.54
CA CYS A 41 12.83 -7.45 -0.48
C CYS A 41 12.14 -6.19 -1.01
N ALA A 42 11.06 -5.77 -0.34
CA ALA A 42 10.32 -4.56 -0.70
C ALA A 42 11.07 -3.24 -0.43
N VAL A 43 12.24 -3.28 0.21
CA VAL A 43 13.04 -2.09 0.51
C VAL A 43 13.84 -1.69 -0.73
N GLU A 44 13.77 -0.40 -1.08
CA GLU A 44 14.51 0.14 -2.23
C GLU A 44 16.01 -0.07 -2.07
N GLY A 45 16.66 -0.65 -3.09
CA GLY A 45 18.09 -0.97 -3.07
C GLY A 45 18.46 -2.29 -2.38
N CYS A 46 17.50 -3.06 -1.89
CA CYS A 46 17.73 -4.40 -1.36
C CYS A 46 17.31 -5.49 -2.36
N GLU A 47 18.25 -6.33 -2.77
CA GLU A 47 18.00 -7.46 -3.69
C GLU A 47 17.94 -8.81 -2.97
N ALA A 48 17.96 -8.81 -1.64
CA ALA A 48 17.87 -10.02 -0.85
C ALA A 48 16.47 -10.66 -0.96
N ALA A 49 16.43 -11.99 -0.87
CA ALA A 49 15.17 -12.72 -0.87
C ALA A 49 14.30 -12.36 0.35
N VAL A 50 12.98 -12.29 0.16
CA VAL A 50 12.03 -12.18 1.27
C VAL A 50 12.01 -13.48 2.07
N GLU A 51 11.61 -13.37 3.34
CA GLU A 51 11.24 -14.57 4.08
C GLU A 51 9.74 -14.86 3.97
N PRO A 52 9.36 -16.15 4.14
CA PRO A 52 7.97 -16.53 4.20
C PRO A 52 7.20 -15.70 5.25
N HIS A 53 6.01 -15.22 4.88
CA HIS A 53 5.10 -14.34 5.65
C HIS A 53 5.48 -12.87 5.75
N TYR A 54 6.63 -12.48 5.22
CA TYR A 54 7.07 -11.10 5.19
C TYR A 54 7.27 -10.62 3.76
N LEU A 55 7.32 -9.30 3.61
CA LEU A 55 7.60 -8.58 2.37
C LEU A 55 9.05 -8.09 2.33
N THR A 56 9.80 -8.27 3.42
CA THR A 56 11.21 -7.87 3.56
C THR A 56 12.13 -9.08 3.77
N CYS A 57 13.44 -8.88 3.62
CA CYS A 57 14.44 -9.87 3.96
C CYS A 57 14.63 -9.98 5.50
N CYS A 58 15.53 -10.86 5.95
CA CYS A 58 15.82 -11.09 7.38
C CYS A 58 16.52 -9.92 8.10
N ASP A 59 16.77 -8.82 7.40
CA ASP A 59 17.37 -7.63 7.98
C ASP A 59 16.41 -6.97 9.00
N PRO A 60 16.87 -6.72 10.25
CA PRO A 60 16.02 -6.17 11.31
C PRO A 60 15.50 -4.75 11.00
N ASP A 61 16.26 -3.91 10.29
CA ASP A 61 15.82 -2.56 9.92
C ASP A 61 14.71 -2.65 8.87
N HIS A 62 14.83 -3.56 7.90
CA HIS A 62 13.79 -3.79 6.89
C HIS A 62 12.51 -4.36 7.51
N ARG A 63 12.63 -5.27 8.49
CA ARG A 63 11.51 -5.78 9.29
C ARG A 63 10.81 -4.69 10.08
N LEU A 64 11.58 -3.77 10.66
CA LEU A 64 11.05 -2.65 11.41
C LEU A 64 10.27 -1.69 10.50
N LEU A 65 10.78 -1.42 9.30
CA LEU A 65 10.07 -0.63 8.27
C LEU A 65 8.71 -1.24 7.93
N GLU A 66 8.66 -2.53 7.62
CA GLU A 66 7.40 -3.22 7.32
C GLU A 66 6.42 -3.16 8.50
N THR A 67 6.93 -3.38 9.71
CA THR A 67 6.12 -3.36 10.93
C THR A 67 5.54 -1.97 11.19
N ASN A 68 6.34 -0.92 11.00
CA ASN A 68 5.91 0.47 11.15
C ASN A 68 4.89 0.86 10.09
N HIS A 69 5.06 0.42 8.84
CA HIS A 69 4.06 0.61 7.79
C HIS A 69 2.72 -0.04 8.16
N LYS A 70 2.73 -1.32 8.55
CA LYS A 70 1.53 -2.04 9.01
C LYS A 70 0.84 -1.36 10.19
N LYS A 71 1.59 -0.74 11.12
CA LYS A 71 1.04 0.04 12.23
C LYS A 71 0.39 1.34 11.75
N ARG A 72 1.00 2.05 10.79
CA ARG A 72 0.47 3.29 10.23
C ARG A 72 -0.86 3.07 9.51
N ASP A 73 -0.99 2.00 8.73
CA ASP A 73 -2.26 1.62 8.09
C ASP A 73 -3.39 1.43 9.12
N LYS A 74 -3.09 0.77 10.24
CA LYS A 74 -4.06 0.58 11.34
C LYS A 74 -4.43 1.90 12.02
N ALA A 75 -3.50 2.84 12.16
CA ALA A 75 -3.75 4.12 12.79
C ALA A 75 -4.75 4.99 11.99
N LEU A 76 -4.67 4.98 10.65
CA LEU A 76 -5.62 5.70 9.79
C LEU A 76 -7.04 5.13 9.89
N PHE A 77 -7.18 3.80 9.95
CA PHE A 77 -8.47 3.16 10.17
C PHE A 77 -9.09 3.56 11.53
N GLN A 78 -8.27 3.57 12.59
CA GLN A 78 -8.72 4.00 13.92
C GLN A 78 -9.14 5.47 13.95
N LEU A 79 -8.38 6.36 13.29
CA LEU A 79 -8.72 7.77 13.18
C LEU A 79 -10.03 7.97 12.44
N ARG A 80 -10.22 7.32 11.28
CA ARG A 80 -11.49 7.35 10.52
C ARG A 80 -12.67 6.91 11.39
N GLY A 81 -12.53 5.81 12.13
CA GLY A 81 -13.57 5.34 13.04
C GLY A 81 -13.87 6.33 14.18
N ARG A 82 -12.88 7.06 14.68
CA ARG A 82 -13.09 8.11 15.69
C ARG A 82 -13.82 9.32 15.10
N LEU A 83 -13.43 9.78 13.91
CA LEU A 83 -14.07 10.91 13.22
C LEU A 83 -15.53 10.61 12.86
N GLN A 84 -15.81 9.40 12.37
CA GLN A 84 -17.19 8.95 12.09
C GLN A 84 -18.06 8.92 13.34
N ARG A 85 -17.52 8.45 14.48
CA ARG A 85 -18.25 8.45 15.76
C ARG A 85 -18.45 9.85 16.34
N ALA A 86 -17.51 10.75 16.08
CA ALA A 86 -17.57 12.13 16.56
C ALA A 86 -18.50 13.03 15.71
N ASN A 87 -19.06 12.51 14.60
CA ASN A 87 -19.96 13.22 13.68
C ASN A 87 -19.48 14.64 13.31
N VAL A 88 -18.16 14.79 13.11
CA VAL A 88 -17.55 16.11 12.87
C VAL A 88 -17.68 16.41 11.38
N SER A 89 -18.62 17.29 11.03
CA SER A 89 -18.58 18.00 9.75
C SER A 89 -17.32 18.86 9.72
N HIS A 90 -16.38 18.57 8.81
CA HIS A 90 -15.20 19.42 8.65
C HIS A 90 -15.63 20.87 8.38
N PRO A 91 -15.13 21.88 9.12
CA PRO A 91 -15.24 23.26 8.67
C PRO A 91 -14.31 23.45 7.46
N ASN A 92 -14.83 24.14 6.46
CA ASN A 92 -14.15 24.53 5.22
C ASN A 92 -12.91 25.38 5.55
N ASP A 93 -11.72 24.87 5.24
CA ASP A 93 -10.48 25.66 5.29
C ASP A 93 -10.33 26.37 3.93
N SER A 94 -10.27 27.71 3.98
CA SER A 94 -10.38 28.63 2.84
C SER A 94 -9.10 28.69 2.00
#